data_AF-X5DCN4-F1
#
_entry.id   AF-X5DCN4-F1
#
_cell.length_a   1.000
_cell.length_b   1.000
_cell.length_c   1.000
_cell.angle_alpha   90.00
_cell.angle_beta   90.00
_cell.angle_gamma   90.00
#
_symmetry.space_group_name_H-M   'P 1'
#
loop_
_entity.id
_entity.type
_entity.pdbx_description
1 polymer ?
#
loop_
_entity_poly.entity_id
_entity_poly.type
_entity_poly.pdbx_seq_one_letter_code
_entity_poly.pdbx_strand_id
1 'polypeptide(L)'
;MPVKSAVLISCAGVALAARGGAAPPSPPTRHGSIELVSGDLYGSGVKALDNIKGKWSHGLKLLGNDATVTAEYDRNENRDFLKQASVSGAVDKIKYELTTRFGGPVDMSMQTTTEDGTTIEAQGEINGLSTRLTKVSGTRTVSIREQDCDLELSHDLDSNESKLRLSTMLGSGLKAVGLLSSKAGGAKGGLQSSMSYGVEYDTLLTEGRSLSAKVSPADGTGIVEYTDSATLDATITANFPLGGAPTVTAKRAFNF
;
A
#
# COMPACT_ATOMS: atom_id res chain seq x y z
N MET A 1 16.92 13.22 27.84
CA MET A 1 16.06 13.38 26.65
C MET A 1 14.96 12.36 26.78
N PRO A 2 13.69 12.71 26.57
CA PRO A 2 12.60 11.86 27.02
C PRO A 2 12.36 10.73 26.03
N VAL A 3 12.29 9.52 26.57
CA VAL A 3 12.11 8.25 25.85
C VAL A 3 10.69 8.23 25.28
N LYS A 4 10.55 8.20 23.95
CA LYS A 4 9.25 7.94 23.31
C LYS A 4 8.81 6.52 23.65
N SER A 5 7.79 6.41 24.47
CA SER A 5 7.20 5.12 24.83
C SER A 5 5.81 5.04 24.22
N ALA A 6 5.62 4.15 23.25
CA ALA A 6 4.31 3.82 22.70
C ALA A 6 3.75 2.63 23.48
N VAL A 7 2.59 2.80 24.12
CA VAL A 7 1.86 1.69 24.76
C VAL A 7 0.76 1.24 23.80
N LEU A 8 0.91 0.04 23.25
CA LEU A 8 -0.09 -0.58 22.38
C LEU A 8 -1.00 -1.46 23.25
N ILE A 9 -2.27 -1.07 23.40
CA ILE A 9 -3.27 -1.93 24.04
C ILE A 9 -4.11 -2.55 22.93
N SER A 10 -3.86 -3.84 22.65
CA SER A 10 -4.66 -4.66 21.73
C SER A 10 -5.66 -5.49 22.55
N CYS A 11 -6.95 -5.29 22.31
CA CYS A 11 -8.00 -6.15 22.87
C CYS A 11 -8.34 -7.24 21.85
N ALA A 12 -7.63 -8.37 21.90
CA ALA A 12 -8.00 -9.55 21.12
C ALA A 12 -9.03 -10.39 21.91
N GLY A 13 -10.26 -10.48 21.39
CA GLY A 13 -11.24 -11.46 21.86
C GLY A 13 -10.80 -12.87 21.45
N VAL A 14 -10.50 -13.72 22.43
CA VAL A 14 -10.15 -15.13 22.22
C VAL A 14 -11.40 -15.90 21.81
N ALA A 15 -11.42 -16.46 20.60
CA ALA A 15 -12.41 -17.47 20.21
C ALA A 15 -11.77 -18.86 20.34
N LEU A 16 -12.22 -19.62 21.34
CA LEU A 16 -11.84 -21.02 21.58
C LEU A 16 -12.58 -21.91 20.57
N ALA A 17 -11.86 -22.52 19.62
CA ALA A 17 -12.44 -23.48 18.68
C ALA A 17 -12.57 -24.87 19.32
N ALA A 18 -13.79 -25.28 19.66
CA ALA A 18 -14.11 -26.67 20.01
C ALA A 18 -14.45 -27.47 18.74
N ARG A 19 -13.93 -28.69 18.66
CA ARG A 19 -14.07 -29.64 17.54
C ARG A 19 -15.50 -30.18 17.42
N GLY A 20 -15.95 -30.33 16.17
CA GLY A 20 -16.92 -31.36 15.76
C GLY A 20 -18.39 -30.94 15.78
N GLY A 21 -18.90 -30.45 14.65
CA GLY A 21 -20.30 -30.11 14.43
C GLY A 21 -20.40 -28.86 13.56
N ALA A 22 -21.35 -28.81 12.62
CA ALA A 22 -21.52 -27.68 11.70
C ALA A 22 -21.47 -26.35 12.48
N ALA A 23 -20.45 -25.53 12.17
CA ALA A 23 -20.20 -24.31 12.90
C ALA A 23 -21.39 -23.36 12.72
N PRO A 24 -21.99 -22.82 13.80
CA PRO A 24 -22.89 -21.67 13.65
C PRO A 24 -22.13 -20.52 12.96
N PRO A 25 -22.81 -19.62 12.24
CA PRO A 25 -22.15 -18.48 11.61
C PRO A 25 -21.31 -17.76 12.66
N SER A 26 -20.01 -17.62 12.39
CA SER A 26 -19.07 -16.97 13.29
C SER A 26 -19.62 -15.59 13.68
N PRO A 27 -19.73 -15.26 14.98
CA PRO A 27 -20.17 -13.93 15.37
C PRO A 27 -19.23 -12.89 14.78
N PRO A 28 -19.73 -11.70 14.41
CA PRO A 28 -18.90 -10.65 13.85
C PRO A 28 -17.78 -10.32 14.82
N THR A 29 -16.54 -10.55 14.40
CA THR A 29 -15.37 -10.31 15.22
C THR A 29 -15.20 -8.81 15.44
N ARG A 30 -15.07 -8.41 16.71
CA ARG A 30 -14.75 -7.04 17.10
C ARG A 30 -13.26 -6.97 17.32
N HIS A 31 -12.58 -6.12 16.56
CA HIS A 31 -11.16 -5.85 16.72
C HIS A 31 -10.99 -4.35 16.95
N GLY A 32 -10.17 -3.98 17.91
CA GLY A 32 -9.83 -2.59 18.14
C GLY A 32 -8.52 -2.43 18.87
N SER A 33 -7.87 -1.29 18.64
CA SER A 33 -6.65 -0.88 19.31
C SER A 33 -6.75 0.59 19.71
N ILE A 34 -6.08 0.91 20.82
CA ILE A 34 -5.84 2.29 21.23
C ILE A 34 -4.33 2.44 21.42
N GLU A 35 -3.76 3.48 20.80
CA GLU A 35 -2.36 3.88 20.94
C GLU A 35 -2.31 5.23 21.64
N LEU A 36 -1.62 5.29 22.77
CA LEU A 36 -1.34 6.52 23.50
C LEU A 36 0.11 6.91 23.23
N VAL A 37 0.32 8.08 22.63
CA VAL A 37 1.66 8.58 22.31
C VAL A 37 2.01 9.68 23.29
N SER A 38 3.15 9.53 23.96
CA SER A 38 3.73 10.57 24.81
C SER A 38 5.25 10.63 24.64
N GLY A 39 5.74 11.84 24.44
CA GLY A 39 7.14 12.20 24.41
C GLY A 39 7.64 12.76 25.74
N ASP A 40 6.81 12.88 26.77
CA ASP A 40 7.24 13.22 28.15
C ASP A 40 6.26 12.61 29.17
N LEU A 41 6.59 11.41 29.65
CA LEU A 41 5.82 10.72 30.70
C LEU A 41 6.11 11.23 32.12
N TYR A 42 7.15 12.05 32.31
CA TYR A 42 7.66 12.40 33.64
C TYR A 42 7.36 13.84 34.07
N GLY A 43 6.71 14.63 33.21
CA GLY A 43 6.01 15.84 33.60
C GLY A 43 6.94 17.05 33.77
N SER A 44 7.10 17.83 32.70
CA SER A 44 7.62 19.19 32.79
C SER A 44 6.77 20.27 32.09
N GLY A 45 5.62 19.93 31.48
CA GLY A 45 4.70 20.93 30.95
C GLY A 45 3.44 20.40 30.25
N VAL A 46 2.28 20.87 30.71
CA VAL A 46 0.90 20.99 30.14
C VAL A 46 0.27 19.85 29.30
N LYS A 47 0.98 18.88 28.72
CA LYS A 47 0.35 17.71 28.07
C LYS A 47 1.14 16.43 28.32
N ALA A 48 0.59 15.56 29.16
CA ALA A 48 1.13 14.21 29.39
C ALA A 48 0.94 13.25 28.19
N LEU A 49 0.13 13.62 27.20
CA LEU A 49 -0.18 12.84 26.00
C LEU A 49 -0.08 13.74 24.75
N ASP A 50 0.82 13.38 23.84
CA ASP A 50 1.06 14.07 22.58
C ASP A 50 0.02 13.70 21.52
N ASN A 51 -0.41 12.43 21.51
CA ASN A 51 -1.44 11.96 20.59
C ASN A 51 -2.24 10.80 21.21
N ILE A 52 -3.47 10.64 20.74
CA ILE A 52 -4.29 9.48 20.99
C ILE A 52 -4.78 8.99 19.64
N LYS A 53 -4.49 7.72 19.34
CA LYS A 53 -5.02 7.05 18.17
C LYS A 53 -5.91 5.90 18.59
N GLY A 54 -6.98 5.69 17.85
CA GLY A 54 -7.88 4.57 18.05
C GLY A 54 -8.23 3.97 16.71
N LYS A 55 -8.31 2.65 16.63
CA LYS A 55 -8.85 1.94 15.48
C LYS A 55 -9.86 0.93 15.97
N TRP A 56 -11.01 0.85 15.33
CA TRP A 56 -11.98 -0.21 15.56
C TRP A 56 -12.52 -0.75 14.25
N SER A 57 -12.85 -2.03 14.25
CA SER A 57 -13.47 -2.72 13.14
C SER A 57 -14.58 -3.64 13.65
N HIS A 58 -15.69 -3.65 12.92
CA HIS A 58 -16.83 -4.52 13.21
C HIS A 58 -17.41 -5.11 11.92
N GLY A 59 -17.51 -6.44 11.88
CA GLY A 59 -18.30 -7.12 10.86
C GLY A 59 -19.80 -6.89 11.08
N LEU A 60 -20.56 -6.75 10.01
CA LEU A 60 -22.02 -6.66 10.01
C LEU A 60 -22.59 -7.25 8.71
N LYS A 61 -23.90 -7.47 8.67
CA LYS A 61 -24.59 -7.84 7.43
C LYS A 61 -25.27 -6.63 6.81
N LEU A 62 -24.91 -6.29 5.58
CA LEU A 62 -25.52 -5.22 4.78
C LEU A 62 -26.25 -5.85 3.60
N LEU A 63 -27.59 -5.73 3.57
CA LEU A 63 -28.45 -6.30 2.53
C LEU A 63 -28.19 -7.80 2.28
N GLY A 64 -27.90 -8.55 3.34
CA GLY A 64 -27.62 -9.99 3.28
C GLY A 64 -26.15 -10.35 3.02
N ASN A 65 -25.31 -9.40 2.62
CA ASN A 65 -23.89 -9.61 2.39
C ASN A 65 -23.06 -9.26 3.64
N ASP A 66 -21.94 -9.96 3.84
CA ASP A 66 -21.01 -9.62 4.90
C ASP A 66 -20.24 -8.34 4.52
N ALA A 67 -20.19 -7.40 5.47
CA ALA A 67 -19.48 -6.15 5.36
C ALA A 67 -18.69 -5.88 6.65
N THR A 68 -17.62 -5.11 6.55
CA THR A 68 -16.82 -4.66 7.69
C THR A 68 -16.81 -3.14 7.70
N VAL A 69 -17.19 -2.56 8.83
CA VAL A 69 -17.02 -1.13 9.09
C VAL A 69 -15.76 -0.96 9.93
N THR A 70 -14.82 -0.17 9.43
CA THR A 70 -13.62 0.22 10.16
C THR A 70 -13.64 1.73 10.37
N ALA A 71 -13.14 2.19 11.50
CA ALA A 71 -12.89 3.60 11.68
C ALA A 71 -11.69 3.86 12.57
N GLU A 72 -11.10 5.02 12.31
CA GLU A 72 -9.84 5.43 12.87
C GLU A 72 -9.99 6.84 13.42
N TYR A 73 -9.49 7.01 14.64
CA TYR A 73 -9.34 8.28 15.33
C TYR A 73 -7.86 8.57 15.45
N ASP A 74 -7.47 9.81 15.18
CA ASP A 74 -6.14 10.33 15.46
C ASP A 74 -6.32 11.78 15.87
N ARG A 75 -6.03 12.09 17.14
CA ARG A 75 -6.25 13.42 17.71
C ARG A 75 -5.47 14.51 16.98
N ASN A 76 -4.30 14.19 16.42
CA ASN A 76 -3.47 15.17 15.73
C ASN A 76 -3.99 15.49 14.33
N GLU A 77 -4.59 14.50 13.66
CA GLU A 77 -5.18 14.66 12.33
C GLU A 77 -6.58 15.29 12.41
N ASN A 78 -7.39 14.85 13.37
CA ASN A 78 -8.71 15.40 13.63
C ASN A 78 -9.05 15.34 15.13
N ARG A 79 -8.95 16.49 15.80
CA ARG A 79 -9.11 16.55 17.25
C ARG A 79 -10.53 16.24 17.70
N ASP A 80 -11.51 16.72 16.95
CA ASP A 80 -12.91 16.78 17.37
C ASP A 80 -13.77 15.67 16.75
N PHE A 81 -13.23 14.91 15.78
CA PHE A 81 -13.94 13.83 15.12
C PHE A 81 -12.99 12.72 14.64
N LEU A 82 -13.53 11.71 13.96
CA LEU A 82 -12.76 10.63 13.36
C LEU A 82 -11.83 11.14 12.27
N LYS A 83 -10.66 10.51 12.16
CA LYS A 83 -9.74 10.72 11.04
C LYS A 83 -10.34 10.14 9.77
N GLN A 84 -10.83 8.90 9.85
CA GLN A 84 -11.42 8.21 8.70
C GLN A 84 -12.36 7.09 9.13
N ALA A 85 -13.29 6.74 8.24
CA ALA A 85 -14.07 5.52 8.33
C ALA A 85 -14.12 4.84 6.97
N SER A 86 -14.09 3.51 6.96
CA SER A 86 -14.29 2.72 5.77
C SER A 86 -15.35 1.64 5.95
N VAL A 87 -16.03 1.33 4.84
CA VAL A 87 -16.93 0.18 4.74
C VAL A 87 -16.43 -0.68 3.60
N SER A 88 -16.07 -1.92 3.90
CA SER A 88 -15.61 -2.88 2.91
C SER A 88 -16.45 -4.15 2.95
N GLY A 89 -16.48 -4.88 1.84
CA GLY A 89 -17.25 -6.11 1.73
C GLY A 89 -17.15 -6.71 0.34
N ALA A 90 -18.03 -7.65 0.06
CA ALA A 90 -18.16 -8.23 -1.28
C ALA A 90 -19.63 -8.41 -1.64
N VAL A 91 -19.96 -8.14 -2.91
CA VAL A 91 -21.22 -8.52 -3.53
C VAL A 91 -20.85 -9.43 -4.70
N ASP A 92 -21.28 -10.70 -4.62
CA ASP A 92 -20.83 -11.77 -5.51
C ASP A 92 -19.29 -11.85 -5.59
N LYS A 93 -18.72 -11.66 -6.79
CA LYS A 93 -17.27 -11.68 -7.04
C LYS A 93 -16.62 -10.29 -6.89
N ILE A 94 -17.40 -9.24 -6.66
CA ILE A 94 -16.92 -7.86 -6.60
C ILE A 94 -16.68 -7.46 -5.15
N LYS A 95 -15.41 -7.30 -4.79
CA LYS A 95 -14.99 -6.68 -3.53
C LYS A 95 -15.10 -5.18 -3.65
N TYR A 96 -15.51 -4.51 -2.59
CA TYR A 96 -15.56 -3.05 -2.53
C TYR A 96 -14.97 -2.54 -1.21
N GLU A 97 -14.48 -1.31 -1.26
CA GLU A 97 -14.15 -0.50 -0.10
C GLU A 97 -14.52 0.96 -0.37
N LEU A 98 -15.27 1.55 0.55
CA LEU A 98 -15.62 2.96 0.56
C LEU A 98 -14.95 3.62 1.76
N THR A 99 -14.16 4.67 1.56
CA THR A 99 -13.44 5.36 2.64
C THR A 99 -13.78 6.85 2.66
N THR A 100 -14.20 7.37 3.82
CA THR A 100 -14.40 8.80 4.04
C THR A 100 -13.39 9.33 5.04
N ARG A 101 -12.90 10.55 4.80
CA ARG A 101 -12.07 11.32 5.74
C ARG A 101 -12.81 12.50 6.37
N PHE A 102 -14.14 12.53 6.22
CA PHE A 102 -15.06 13.52 6.79
C PHE A 102 -14.69 14.98 6.46
N GLY A 103 -15.31 15.54 5.42
CA GLY A 103 -15.02 16.89 4.92
C GLY A 103 -14.58 16.94 3.44
N GLY A 104 -14.63 15.81 2.75
CA GLY A 104 -14.36 15.69 1.32
C GLY A 104 -15.12 14.52 0.69
N PRO A 105 -14.79 14.19 -0.58
CA PRO A 105 -15.34 13.02 -1.26
C PRO A 105 -15.10 11.71 -0.50
N VAL A 106 -15.92 10.72 -0.79
CA VAL A 106 -15.72 9.33 -0.33
C VAL A 106 -14.91 8.62 -1.41
N ASP A 107 -13.72 8.14 -1.05
CA ASP A 107 -12.92 7.29 -1.92
C ASP A 107 -13.63 5.94 -2.11
N MET A 108 -13.61 5.43 -3.32
CA MET A 108 -14.18 4.14 -3.69
C MET A 108 -13.11 3.29 -4.35
N SER A 109 -12.97 2.04 -3.92
CA SER A 109 -12.24 0.99 -4.63
C SER A 109 -13.15 -0.21 -4.85
N MET A 110 -13.12 -0.76 -6.05
CA MET A 110 -13.84 -1.98 -6.41
C MET A 110 -12.88 -2.92 -7.13
N GLN A 111 -12.91 -4.20 -6.79
CA GLN A 111 -12.03 -5.21 -7.35
C GLN A 111 -12.81 -6.48 -7.68
N THR A 112 -12.49 -7.09 -8.82
CA THR A 112 -13.00 -8.42 -9.18
C THR A 112 -11.90 -9.24 -9.85
N THR A 113 -11.97 -10.56 -9.73
CA THR A 113 -11.08 -11.47 -10.43
C THR A 113 -11.91 -12.34 -11.37
N THR A 114 -11.60 -12.29 -12.66
CA THR A 114 -12.25 -13.08 -13.71
C THR A 114 -11.80 -14.53 -13.66
N GLU A 115 -12.53 -15.40 -14.36
CA GLU A 115 -12.24 -16.84 -14.40
C GLU A 115 -10.89 -17.15 -15.06
N ASP A 116 -10.41 -16.26 -15.94
CA ASP A 116 -9.10 -16.39 -16.58
C ASP A 116 -7.93 -15.84 -15.74
N GLY A 117 -8.18 -15.48 -14.48
CA GLY A 117 -7.18 -15.02 -13.52
C GLY A 117 -6.86 -13.53 -13.59
N THR A 118 -7.54 -12.76 -14.43
CA THR A 118 -7.35 -11.30 -14.51
C THR A 118 -8.02 -10.62 -13.31
N THR A 119 -7.26 -9.84 -12.55
CA THR A 119 -7.82 -8.98 -11.51
C THR A 119 -8.02 -7.58 -12.06
N ILE A 120 -9.26 -7.10 -12.04
CA ILE A 120 -9.63 -5.74 -12.47
C ILE A 120 -9.93 -4.93 -11.21
N GLU A 121 -9.36 -3.74 -11.12
CA GLU A 121 -9.60 -2.78 -10.04
C GLU A 121 -10.03 -1.43 -10.63
N ALA A 122 -11.05 -0.84 -10.02
CA ALA A 122 -11.57 0.48 -10.35
C ALA A 122 -11.55 1.35 -9.09
N GLN A 123 -10.93 2.52 -9.19
CA GLN A 123 -10.85 3.50 -8.12
C GLN A 123 -11.58 4.78 -8.53
N GLY A 124 -12.24 5.42 -7.57
CA GLY A 124 -13.00 6.62 -7.82
C GLY A 124 -13.36 7.38 -6.55
N GLU A 125 -14.21 8.38 -6.71
CA GLU A 125 -14.64 9.29 -5.67
C GLU A 125 -16.15 9.51 -5.80
N ILE A 126 -16.83 9.56 -4.66
CA ILE A 126 -18.27 9.88 -4.56
C ILE A 126 -18.39 11.22 -3.83
N ASN A 127 -19.07 12.17 -4.46
CA ASN A 127 -19.36 13.49 -3.87
C ASN A 127 -20.85 13.80 -4.00
N GLY A 128 -21.58 13.68 -2.89
CA GLY A 128 -23.04 13.77 -2.88
C GLY A 128 -23.66 12.66 -3.74
N LEU A 129 -24.37 13.04 -4.81
CA LEU A 129 -24.99 12.12 -5.77
C LEU A 129 -24.11 11.86 -7.01
N SER A 130 -22.97 12.51 -7.12
CA SER A 130 -22.04 12.33 -8.24
C SER A 130 -21.00 11.27 -7.92
N THR A 131 -20.68 10.42 -8.90
CA THR A 131 -19.58 9.45 -8.82
C THR A 131 -18.63 9.72 -9.97
N ARG A 132 -17.33 9.71 -9.68
CA ARG A 132 -16.26 9.91 -10.65
C ARG A 132 -15.23 8.80 -10.54
N LEU A 133 -14.87 8.19 -11.65
CA LEU A 133 -13.77 7.23 -11.71
C LEU A 133 -12.44 7.97 -11.87
N THR A 134 -11.44 7.62 -11.08
CA THR A 134 -10.10 8.24 -11.12
C THR A 134 -9.08 7.31 -11.73
N LYS A 135 -9.23 5.99 -11.56
CA LYS A 135 -8.30 5.00 -12.11
C LYS A 135 -8.97 3.67 -12.42
N VAL A 136 -8.50 3.00 -13.47
CA VAL A 136 -8.80 1.60 -13.75
C VAL A 136 -7.48 0.85 -13.91
N SER A 137 -7.39 -0.35 -13.37
CA SER A 137 -6.24 -1.23 -13.56
C SER A 137 -6.66 -2.68 -13.78
N GLY A 138 -5.82 -3.42 -14.48
CA GLY A 138 -5.95 -4.84 -14.71
C GLY A 138 -4.60 -5.51 -14.48
N THR A 139 -4.56 -6.57 -13.70
CA THR A 139 -3.36 -7.37 -13.47
C THR A 139 -3.61 -8.82 -13.84
N ARG A 140 -2.61 -9.46 -14.46
CA ARG A 140 -2.68 -10.88 -14.84
C ARG A 140 -1.29 -11.45 -14.98
N THR A 141 -1.08 -12.67 -14.50
CA THR A 141 0.10 -13.46 -14.88
C THR A 141 -0.20 -14.25 -16.16
N VAL A 142 0.65 -14.12 -17.18
CA VAL A 142 0.54 -14.80 -18.47
C VAL A 142 1.83 -15.57 -18.77
N SER A 143 1.71 -16.81 -19.23
CA SER A 143 2.87 -17.60 -19.65
C SER A 143 3.20 -17.33 -21.12
N ILE A 144 4.39 -16.80 -21.40
CA ILE A 144 4.90 -16.52 -22.75
C ILE A 144 6.12 -17.41 -22.97
N ARG A 145 6.01 -18.39 -23.87
CA ARG A 145 7.13 -19.33 -24.20
C ARG A 145 7.75 -19.95 -22.93
N GLU A 146 6.92 -20.53 -22.07
CA GLU A 146 7.31 -21.18 -20.80
C GLU A 146 7.81 -20.24 -19.71
N GLN A 147 7.78 -18.92 -19.94
CA GLN A 147 8.13 -17.92 -18.95
C GLN A 147 6.87 -17.23 -18.42
N ASP A 148 6.66 -17.27 -17.11
CA ASP A 148 5.59 -16.50 -16.47
C ASP A 148 5.94 -15.01 -16.43
N CYS A 149 5.01 -14.20 -16.91
CA CYS A 149 5.11 -12.76 -16.98
C CYS A 149 3.92 -12.12 -16.29
N ASP A 150 4.19 -11.24 -15.34
CA ASP A 150 3.18 -10.39 -14.70
C ASP A 150 2.92 -9.18 -15.60
N LEU A 151 1.68 -9.08 -16.06
CA LEU A 151 1.14 -7.96 -16.82
C LEU A 151 0.32 -7.08 -15.88
N GLU A 152 0.63 -5.79 -15.86
CA GLU A 152 -0.15 -4.78 -15.14
C GLU A 152 -0.49 -3.65 -16.12
N LEU A 153 -1.78 -3.44 -16.39
CA LEU A 153 -2.30 -2.32 -17.14
C LEU A 153 -2.96 -1.35 -16.16
N SER A 154 -2.77 -0.05 -16.35
CA SER A 154 -3.53 0.97 -15.65
C SER A 154 -3.83 2.17 -16.55
N HIS A 155 -4.93 2.84 -16.29
CA HIS A 155 -5.29 4.11 -16.86
C HIS A 155 -5.77 5.04 -15.75
N ASP A 156 -5.09 6.17 -15.61
CA ASP A 156 -5.43 7.24 -14.69
C ASP A 156 -6.18 8.33 -15.46
N LEU A 157 -7.44 8.55 -15.08
CA LEU A 157 -8.36 9.42 -15.81
C LEU A 157 -8.08 10.91 -15.54
N ASP A 158 -7.52 11.24 -14.37
CA ASP A 158 -7.19 12.62 -14.00
C ASP A 158 -5.98 13.13 -14.78
N SER A 159 -4.97 12.28 -14.94
CA SER A 159 -3.76 12.59 -15.71
C SER A 159 -3.87 12.21 -17.19
N ASN A 160 -4.90 11.47 -17.57
CA ASN A 160 -5.08 10.88 -18.90
C ASN A 160 -3.83 10.08 -19.34
N GLU A 161 -3.31 9.28 -18.42
CA GLU A 161 -2.09 8.49 -18.56
C GLU A 161 -2.40 6.99 -18.47
N SER A 162 -2.01 6.24 -19.49
CA SER A 162 -2.03 4.78 -19.51
C SER A 162 -0.64 4.23 -19.25
N LYS A 163 -0.53 3.19 -18.43
CA LYS A 163 0.72 2.47 -18.15
C LYS A 163 0.52 0.99 -18.35
N LEU A 164 1.43 0.37 -19.09
CA LEU A 164 1.56 -1.08 -19.24
C LEU A 164 2.91 -1.49 -18.68
N ARG A 165 2.90 -2.21 -17.57
CA ARG A 165 4.09 -2.82 -16.97
C ARG A 165 4.06 -4.31 -17.28
N LEU A 166 5.16 -4.83 -17.82
CA LEU A 166 5.40 -6.24 -18.00
C LEU A 166 6.62 -6.60 -17.15
N SER A 167 6.53 -7.66 -16.35
CA SER A 167 7.68 -8.09 -15.58
C SER A 167 7.79 -9.61 -15.48
N THR A 168 9.01 -10.11 -15.37
CA THR A 168 9.25 -11.55 -15.32
C THR A 168 10.49 -11.88 -14.51
N MET A 169 10.47 -13.01 -13.82
CA MET A 169 11.60 -13.52 -13.05
C MET A 169 12.59 -14.24 -13.96
N LEU A 170 13.80 -13.71 -14.08
CA LEU A 170 14.88 -14.34 -14.86
C LEU A 170 15.62 -15.45 -14.09
N GLY A 171 15.30 -15.64 -12.80
CA GLY A 171 15.95 -16.59 -11.90
C GLY A 171 16.85 -15.89 -10.87
N SER A 172 17.17 -16.61 -9.79
CA SER A 172 18.05 -16.12 -8.71
C SER A 172 17.66 -14.75 -8.13
N GLY A 173 16.36 -14.43 -8.09
CA GLY A 173 15.84 -13.15 -7.59
C GLY A 173 15.91 -11.98 -8.58
N LEU A 174 16.46 -12.17 -9.79
CA LEU A 174 16.48 -11.14 -10.83
C LEU A 174 15.13 -11.06 -11.53
N LYS A 175 14.64 -9.84 -11.71
CA LYS A 175 13.37 -9.51 -12.37
C LYS A 175 13.62 -8.55 -13.52
N ALA A 176 13.25 -8.94 -14.74
CA ALA A 176 13.19 -8.00 -15.85
C ALA A 176 11.87 -7.24 -15.82
N VAL A 177 11.91 -5.95 -16.12
CA VAL A 177 10.73 -5.07 -16.14
C VAL A 177 10.76 -4.21 -17.39
N GLY A 178 9.65 -4.15 -18.11
CA GLY A 178 9.36 -3.17 -19.14
C GLY A 178 8.17 -2.33 -18.72
N LEU A 179 8.23 -1.01 -18.95
CA LEU A 179 7.16 -0.07 -18.68
C LEU A 179 6.92 0.79 -19.91
N LEU A 180 5.75 0.64 -20.52
CA LEU A 180 5.23 1.53 -21.55
C LEU A 180 4.26 2.50 -20.88
N SER A 181 4.47 3.81 -21.05
CA SER A 181 3.53 4.83 -20.59
C SER A 181 3.08 5.68 -21.78
N SER A 182 1.80 6.01 -21.86
CA SER A 182 1.25 6.92 -22.86
C SER A 182 0.32 7.94 -22.21
N LYS A 183 0.50 9.21 -22.53
CA LYS A 183 -0.24 10.33 -21.94
C LYS A 183 -0.77 11.25 -23.03
N ALA A 184 -2.06 11.54 -22.99
CA ALA A 184 -2.65 12.54 -23.88
C ALA A 184 -2.46 13.95 -23.32
N GLY A 185 -2.32 14.96 -24.19
CA GLY A 185 -2.16 16.35 -23.78
C GLY A 185 -0.71 16.80 -23.57
N GLY A 186 0.26 16.18 -24.27
CA GLY A 186 1.63 16.69 -24.30
C GLY A 186 1.70 18.14 -24.85
N ALA A 187 2.87 18.79 -24.76
CA ALA A 187 3.08 20.23 -25.03
C ALA A 187 2.56 20.78 -26.38
N LYS A 188 2.07 19.93 -27.29
CA LYS A 188 1.47 20.28 -28.58
C LYS A 188 0.08 19.63 -28.83
N GLY A 189 -0.61 19.15 -27.78
CA GLY A 189 -1.91 18.50 -27.90
C GLY A 189 -1.86 17.07 -28.50
N GLY A 190 -0.68 16.45 -28.57
CA GLY A 190 -0.48 15.08 -29.08
C GLY A 190 -0.38 14.01 -27.99
N LEU A 191 -0.34 12.74 -28.41
CA LEU A 191 -0.06 11.59 -27.56
C LEU A 191 1.46 11.49 -27.31
N GLN A 192 1.88 11.59 -26.05
CA GLN A 192 3.26 11.38 -25.64
C GLN A 192 3.42 9.95 -25.15
N SER A 193 4.32 9.17 -25.74
CA SER A 193 4.61 7.80 -25.30
C SER A 193 6.08 7.66 -24.90
N SER A 194 6.34 6.91 -23.84
CA SER A 194 7.69 6.56 -23.38
C SER A 194 7.75 5.07 -23.06
N MET A 195 8.91 4.47 -23.30
CA MET A 195 9.22 3.09 -22.94
C MET A 195 10.48 3.10 -22.10
N SER A 196 10.43 2.47 -20.93
CA SER A 196 11.62 2.14 -20.15
C SER A 196 11.68 0.64 -19.93
N TYR A 197 12.90 0.15 -19.74
CA TYR A 197 13.15 -1.23 -19.37
C TYR A 197 14.32 -1.27 -18.41
N GLY A 198 14.31 -2.28 -17.55
CA GLY A 198 15.32 -2.42 -16.53
C GLY A 198 15.35 -3.82 -15.94
N VAL A 199 16.35 -4.03 -15.10
CA VAL A 199 16.50 -5.23 -14.30
C VAL A 199 16.47 -4.82 -12.84
N GLU A 200 15.62 -5.47 -12.07
CA GLU A 200 15.47 -5.30 -10.63
C GLU A 200 15.94 -6.57 -9.92
N TYR A 201 16.46 -6.40 -8.71
CA TYR A 201 16.82 -7.46 -7.79
C TYR A 201 16.42 -7.00 -6.40
N ASP A 202 15.71 -7.84 -5.67
CA ASP A 202 15.32 -7.57 -4.29
C ASP A 202 15.53 -8.84 -3.48
N THR A 203 16.21 -8.71 -2.34
CA THR A 203 16.42 -9.83 -1.43
C THR A 203 16.45 -9.38 0.03
N LEU A 204 15.93 -10.26 0.89
CA LEU A 204 16.15 -10.17 2.32
C LEU A 204 17.40 -10.99 2.66
N LEU A 205 18.44 -10.33 3.16
CA LEU A 205 19.70 -11.00 3.51
C LEU A 205 19.56 -11.75 4.84
N THR A 206 19.05 -11.04 5.85
CA THR A 206 18.69 -11.55 7.18
C THR A 206 17.55 -10.70 7.74
N GLU A 207 16.98 -11.10 8.89
CA GLU A 207 15.98 -10.27 9.57
C GLU A 207 16.51 -8.84 9.79
N GLY A 208 15.71 -7.84 9.38
CA GLY A 208 16.06 -6.42 9.44
C GLY A 208 17.17 -5.97 8.48
N ARG A 209 17.57 -6.78 7.49
CA ARG A 209 18.54 -6.39 6.45
C ARG A 209 18.11 -6.79 5.06
N SER A 210 18.01 -5.81 4.16
CA SER A 210 17.62 -6.03 2.77
C SER A 210 18.60 -5.39 1.79
N LEU A 211 18.71 -5.99 0.60
CA LEU A 211 19.46 -5.46 -0.53
C LEU A 211 18.54 -5.40 -1.74
N SER A 212 18.47 -4.24 -2.37
CA SER A 212 17.83 -4.05 -3.66
C SER A 212 18.81 -3.47 -4.67
N ALA A 213 18.64 -3.83 -5.94
CA ALA A 213 19.37 -3.24 -7.04
C ALA A 213 18.44 -3.02 -8.22
N LYS A 214 18.60 -1.89 -8.91
CA LYS A 214 17.86 -1.55 -10.12
C LYS A 214 18.84 -1.03 -11.16
N VAL A 215 18.72 -1.51 -12.39
CA VAL A 215 19.50 -1.02 -13.52
C VAL A 215 18.54 -0.58 -14.61
N SER A 216 18.69 0.65 -15.07
CA SER A 216 17.96 1.26 -16.18
C SER A 216 18.93 1.52 -17.34
N PRO A 217 19.08 0.59 -18.29
CA PRO A 217 20.01 0.77 -19.41
C PRO A 217 19.69 1.99 -20.28
N ALA A 218 18.40 2.30 -20.44
CA ALA A 218 17.95 3.46 -21.22
C ALA A 218 18.47 4.79 -20.64
N ASP A 219 18.49 4.89 -19.32
CA ASP A 219 18.97 6.09 -18.61
C ASP A 219 20.48 6.04 -18.34
N GLY A 220 21.14 4.92 -18.66
CA GLY A 220 22.54 4.72 -18.34
C GLY A 220 22.81 4.76 -16.83
N THR A 221 21.87 4.31 -15.99
CA THR A 221 22.00 4.37 -14.53
C THR A 221 21.70 3.05 -13.86
N GLY A 222 22.26 2.86 -12.67
CA GLY A 222 21.82 1.87 -11.73
C GLY A 222 21.90 2.36 -10.30
N ILE A 223 21.14 1.72 -9.43
CA ILE A 223 21.01 2.04 -8.02
C ILE A 223 21.12 0.72 -7.26
N VAL A 224 21.97 0.67 -6.23
CA VAL A 224 21.93 -0.38 -5.20
C VAL A 224 21.53 0.27 -3.89
N GLU A 225 20.56 -0.30 -3.21
CA GLU A 225 20.16 0.11 -1.87
C GLU A 225 20.31 -1.04 -0.88
N TYR A 226 21.02 -0.78 0.21
CA TYR A 226 21.13 -1.67 1.34
C TYR A 226 20.48 -1.02 2.55
N THR A 227 19.52 -1.71 3.17
CA THR A 227 18.85 -1.26 4.39
C THR A 227 19.22 -2.17 5.54
N ASP A 228 19.57 -1.58 6.68
CA ASP A 228 19.89 -2.27 7.93
C ASP A 228 19.13 -1.61 9.07
N SER A 229 17.95 -2.15 9.39
CA SER A 229 17.15 -1.74 10.54
C SER A 229 17.49 -2.52 11.81
N ALA A 230 18.21 -3.65 11.70
CA ALA A 230 18.57 -4.49 12.84
C ALA A 230 19.68 -3.90 13.72
N THR A 231 20.67 -3.25 13.10
CA THR A 231 21.89 -2.80 13.80
C THR A 231 22.21 -1.33 13.61
N LEU A 232 22.04 -0.80 12.40
CA LEU A 232 22.46 0.56 12.08
C LEU A 232 21.30 1.56 12.05
N ASP A 233 20.07 1.08 11.83
CA ASP A 233 18.91 1.88 11.44
C ASP A 233 19.26 2.84 10.30
N ALA A 234 19.81 2.26 9.22
CA ALA A 234 20.42 3.01 8.12
C ALA A 234 20.08 2.43 6.75
N THR A 235 20.08 3.30 5.75
CA THR A 235 19.97 3.00 4.33
C THR A 235 21.20 3.53 3.61
N ILE A 236 21.93 2.66 2.93
CA ILE A 236 23.07 2.98 2.08
C ILE A 236 22.61 2.86 0.63
N THR A 237 22.72 3.95 -0.13
CA THR A 237 22.34 4.01 -1.55
C THR A 237 23.57 4.30 -2.38
N ALA A 238 23.92 3.41 -3.31
CA ALA A 238 24.93 3.63 -4.33
C ALA A 238 24.26 3.89 -5.67
N ASN A 239 24.44 5.09 -6.22
CA ASN A 239 24.01 5.43 -7.58
C ASN A 239 25.21 5.32 -8.51
N PHE A 240 25.13 4.49 -9.53
CA PHE A 240 26.21 4.30 -10.49
C PHE A 240 25.72 4.63 -11.91
N PRO A 241 26.26 5.68 -12.54
CA PRO A 241 26.12 5.83 -13.98
C PRO A 241 26.84 4.65 -14.67
N LEU A 242 26.17 4.00 -15.62
CA LEU A 242 26.73 2.90 -16.40
C LEU A 242 27.90 3.42 -17.23
N GLY A 243 29.11 2.97 -16.91
CA GLY A 243 30.35 3.45 -17.53
C GLY A 243 30.99 4.67 -16.87
N GLY A 244 30.45 5.15 -15.73
CA GLY A 244 31.01 6.25 -14.96
C GLY A 244 31.38 5.87 -13.52
N ALA A 245 31.80 6.86 -12.73
CA ALA A 245 32.15 6.66 -11.33
C ALA A 245 30.88 6.63 -10.45
N PRO A 246 30.75 5.67 -9.52
CA PRO A 246 29.62 5.60 -8.61
C PRO A 246 29.65 6.71 -7.56
N THR A 247 28.48 7.09 -7.08
CA THR A 247 28.28 7.96 -5.92
C THR A 247 27.58 7.17 -4.82
N VAL A 248 28.03 7.31 -3.57
CA VAL A 248 27.47 6.59 -2.42
C VAL A 248 26.94 7.59 -1.41
N THR A 249 25.72 7.37 -0.95
CA THR A 249 25.06 8.16 0.08
C THR A 249 24.63 7.22 1.20
N ALA A 250 24.92 7.58 2.46
CA ALA A 250 24.43 6.86 3.63
C ALA A 250 23.47 7.75 4.41
N LYS A 251 22.25 7.27 4.64
CA LYS A 251 21.26 7.90 5.52
C LYS A 251 21.09 7.03 6.74
N ARG A 252 21.20 7.62 7.93
CA ARG A 252 21.05 6.92 9.21
C ARG A 252 20.08 7.67 10.09
N ALA A 253 19.15 6.95 10.70
CA ALA A 253 18.32 7.46 11.77
C ALA A 253 19.06 7.24 13.11
N PHE A 254 19.08 8.28 13.94
CA PHE A 254 19.51 8.16 15.33
C PHE A 254 18.28 8.35 16.19
N ASN A 255 17.81 7.27 16.79
CA ASN A 255 16.76 7.32 17.79
C ASN A 255 17.42 7.45 19.16
N PHE A 256 17.14 8.55 19.86
CA PHE A 256 17.58 8.85 21.23
C PHE A 256 16.38 9.00 22.16
#